data_AF-A0A8J9ZHW1-F1
#
_entry.id   AF-A0A8J9ZHW1-F1
#
_cell.length_a   1.000
_cell.length_b   1.000
_cell.length_c   1.000
_cell.angle_alpha   90.00
_cell.angle_beta   90.00
_cell.angle_gamma   90.00
#
_symmetry.space_group_name_H-M   'P 1'
#
loop_
_entity.id
_entity.type
_entity.pdbx_description
1 polymer ?
#
loop_
_entity_poly.entity_id
_entity_poly.type
_entity_poly.pdbx_seq_one_letter_code
_entity_poly.pdbx_strand_id
1 'polypeptide(L)'
;MLHGNFFVEKTGNPQIRYERFQKVKEKDPGVKLFLNDYGVINSGAMTQAYVHQAEEFLANGAPVDAIEAQGHFKSRPDPVLLKSRLDLLATAGLPIWVTEMTVAELDELERAAGYEDALRVAFSHPAVEGILLWSSFGIANFGDPLTAIASGDNVELNEAGRRWRQLVFTDWRTNLSLQHGTTMLAGQEFDLRGFHGNYEVKVRFHGQVAATKTFSLTPGDGPMVVDIDMPNDVIVG
;
A
#
# COMPACT_ATOMS: atom_id res chain seq x y z
N MET A 1 -2.66 -18.42 -15.45
CA MET A 1 -3.05 -17.05 -15.07
C MET A 1 -4.38 -16.76 -15.72
N LEU A 2 -5.15 -15.83 -15.18
CA LEU A 2 -6.50 -15.52 -15.62
C LEU A 2 -6.52 -15.09 -17.08
N HIS A 3 -5.53 -14.30 -17.51
CA HIS A 3 -5.42 -13.80 -18.88
C HIS A 3 -4.38 -14.54 -19.75
N GLY A 4 -3.70 -15.56 -19.21
CA GLY A 4 -2.56 -16.19 -19.89
C GLY A 4 -2.42 -17.69 -19.63
N ASN A 5 -2.33 -18.45 -20.73
CA ASN A 5 -2.24 -19.91 -20.71
C ASN A 5 -1.00 -20.48 -21.44
N PHE A 6 -0.07 -19.62 -21.85
CA PHE A 6 1.07 -19.98 -22.72
C PHE A 6 1.78 -21.28 -22.32
N PHE A 7 2.11 -21.44 -21.03
CA PHE A 7 2.89 -22.59 -20.59
C PHE A 7 2.09 -23.90 -20.55
N VAL A 8 0.79 -23.86 -20.28
CA VAL A 8 -0.05 -25.06 -20.39
C VAL A 8 -0.13 -25.46 -21.86
N GLU A 9 -0.35 -24.50 -22.77
CA GLU A 9 -0.43 -24.76 -24.22
C GLU A 9 0.89 -25.32 -24.78
N LYS A 10 2.03 -24.78 -24.34
CA LYS A 10 3.35 -25.22 -24.82
C LYS A 10 3.81 -26.54 -24.23
N THR A 11 3.37 -26.89 -23.01
CA THR A 11 3.82 -28.11 -22.34
C THR A 11 2.81 -29.25 -22.38
N GLY A 12 1.53 -28.95 -22.64
CA GLY A 12 0.42 -29.89 -22.48
C GLY A 12 0.12 -30.26 -21.02
N ASN A 13 0.84 -29.70 -20.05
CA ASN A 13 0.66 -30.01 -18.63
C ASN A 13 -0.27 -28.97 -17.97
N PRO A 14 -1.50 -29.34 -17.56
CA PRO A 14 -2.41 -28.41 -16.88
C PRO A 14 -1.91 -28.00 -15.49
N GLN A 15 -1.09 -28.83 -14.83
CA GLN A 15 -0.56 -28.61 -13.48
C GLN A 15 0.67 -27.69 -13.46
N ILE A 16 1.22 -27.35 -14.63
CA ILE A 16 2.47 -26.57 -14.76
C ILE A 16 2.41 -25.23 -14.01
N ARG A 17 1.22 -24.67 -13.83
CA ARG A 17 1.00 -23.39 -13.15
C ARG A 17 1.27 -23.49 -11.64
N TYR A 18 0.87 -24.59 -11.02
CA TYR A 18 1.06 -24.84 -9.58
C TYR A 18 2.45 -25.38 -9.30
N GLU A 19 2.91 -26.32 -10.14
CA GLU A 19 4.24 -26.93 -10.03
C GLU A 19 5.37 -25.89 -10.05
N ARG A 20 5.17 -24.78 -10.75
CA ARG A 20 6.16 -23.70 -10.77
C ARG A 20 6.34 -23.04 -9.41
N PHE A 21 5.24 -22.78 -8.71
CA PHE A 21 5.31 -22.23 -7.36
C PHE A 21 6.02 -23.21 -6.42
N GLN A 22 5.69 -24.50 -6.52
CA GLN A 22 6.34 -25.56 -5.75
C GLN A 22 7.85 -25.63 -6.05
N LYS A 23 8.23 -25.70 -7.32
CA LYS A 23 9.64 -25.75 -7.76
C LYS A 23 10.44 -24.52 -7.35
N VAL A 24 9.84 -23.33 -7.36
CA VAL A 24 10.53 -22.12 -6.88
C VAL A 24 10.73 -22.20 -5.36
N LYS A 25 9.69 -22.59 -4.60
CA LYS A 25 9.78 -22.72 -3.15
C LYS A 25 10.75 -23.83 -2.70
N GLU A 26 10.86 -24.91 -3.45
CA GLU A 26 11.87 -25.95 -3.23
C GLU A 26 13.31 -25.43 -3.34
N LYS A 27 13.54 -24.48 -4.25
CA LYS A 27 14.86 -23.89 -4.50
C LYS A 27 15.18 -22.73 -3.56
N ASP A 28 14.16 -21.97 -3.19
CA ASP A 28 14.25 -20.87 -2.25
C ASP A 28 13.04 -20.90 -1.32
N PRO A 29 13.14 -21.58 -0.16
CA PRO A 29 12.03 -21.65 0.79
C PRO A 29 11.65 -20.31 1.41
N GLY A 30 12.55 -19.31 1.37
CA GLY A 30 12.35 -17.99 1.99
C GLY A 30 11.66 -16.99 1.07
N VAL A 31 11.66 -17.21 -0.25
CA VAL A 31 11.05 -16.29 -1.22
C VAL A 31 9.54 -16.21 -1.04
N LYS A 32 8.97 -15.02 -1.21
CA LYS A 32 7.52 -14.81 -1.27
C LYS A 32 7.03 -14.99 -2.70
N LEU A 33 5.94 -15.75 -2.89
CA LEU A 33 5.41 -16.08 -4.22
C LEU A 33 4.01 -15.53 -4.41
N PHE A 34 3.85 -14.61 -5.36
CA PHE A 34 2.59 -13.91 -5.56
C PHE A 34 1.94 -14.35 -6.87
N LEU A 35 0.61 -14.48 -6.87
CA LEU A 35 -0.17 -14.53 -8.11
C LEU A 35 -0.35 -13.10 -8.61
N ASN A 36 -0.14 -12.84 -9.90
CA ASN A 36 -0.30 -11.49 -10.47
C ASN A 36 -1.15 -11.51 -11.72
N ASP A 37 -2.13 -10.61 -11.82
CA ASP A 37 -2.92 -10.45 -13.04
C ASP A 37 -3.58 -9.06 -13.16
N TYR A 38 -3.92 -8.68 -14.40
CA TYR A 38 -4.52 -7.39 -14.73
C TYR A 38 -6.05 -7.43 -14.77
N GLY A 39 -6.69 -6.27 -14.68
CA GLY A 39 -8.15 -6.15 -14.84
C GLY A 39 -8.99 -6.72 -13.68
N VAL A 40 -8.36 -7.39 -12.72
CA VAL A 40 -9.02 -8.06 -11.58
C VAL A 40 -9.69 -7.08 -10.62
N ILE A 41 -9.26 -5.82 -10.59
CA ILE A 41 -9.90 -4.72 -9.82
C ILE A 41 -10.64 -3.71 -10.71
N ASN A 42 -10.78 -4.01 -12.00
CA ASN A 42 -11.48 -3.17 -12.98
C ASN A 42 -12.86 -3.72 -13.36
N SER A 43 -13.08 -5.02 -13.20
CA SER A 43 -14.33 -5.71 -13.57
C SER A 43 -14.70 -6.73 -12.50
N GLY A 44 -15.94 -6.69 -11.99
CA GLY A 44 -16.39 -7.61 -10.96
C GLY A 44 -16.35 -9.08 -11.38
N ALA A 45 -16.61 -9.38 -12.66
CA ALA A 45 -16.49 -10.73 -13.20
C ALA A 45 -15.04 -11.24 -13.15
N MET A 46 -14.07 -10.36 -13.44
CA MET A 46 -12.65 -10.70 -13.36
C MET A 46 -12.19 -10.80 -11.91
N THR A 47 -12.71 -9.96 -11.01
CA THR A 47 -12.48 -10.06 -9.57
C THR A 47 -12.88 -11.44 -9.06
N GLN A 48 -14.11 -11.88 -9.36
CA GLN A 48 -14.61 -13.19 -8.94
C GLN A 48 -13.79 -14.33 -9.55
N ALA A 49 -13.48 -14.27 -10.84
CA ALA A 49 -12.67 -15.28 -11.50
C ALA A 49 -11.26 -15.38 -10.92
N TYR A 50 -10.69 -14.26 -10.45
CA TYR A 50 -9.39 -14.23 -9.81
C TYR A 50 -9.39 -14.83 -8.41
N VAL A 51 -10.45 -14.59 -7.62
CA VAL A 51 -10.65 -15.29 -6.33
C VAL A 51 -10.67 -16.80 -6.55
N HIS A 52 -11.47 -17.28 -7.51
CA HIS A 52 -11.53 -18.71 -7.83
C HIS A 52 -10.19 -19.27 -8.31
N GLN A 53 -9.40 -18.49 -9.05
CA GLN A 53 -8.05 -18.90 -9.43
C GLN A 53 -7.13 -19.01 -8.21
N ALA A 54 -7.18 -18.06 -7.27
CA ALA A 54 -6.38 -18.15 -6.05
C ALA A 54 -6.75 -19.40 -5.24
N GLU A 55 -8.05 -19.66 -5.06
CA GLU A 55 -8.57 -20.88 -4.41
C GLU A 55 -8.08 -22.15 -5.14
N GLU A 56 -8.13 -22.18 -6.47
CA GLU A 56 -7.64 -23.29 -7.29
C GLU A 56 -6.13 -23.54 -7.07
N PHE A 57 -5.32 -22.48 -7.04
CA PHE A 57 -3.87 -22.62 -6.80
C PHE A 57 -3.59 -23.21 -5.41
N LEU A 58 -4.26 -22.69 -4.38
CA LEU A 58 -4.12 -23.20 -3.01
C LEU A 58 -4.58 -24.66 -2.91
N ALA A 59 -5.70 -25.02 -3.53
CA ALA A 59 -6.24 -26.39 -3.53
C ALA A 59 -5.32 -27.39 -4.24
N ASN A 60 -4.52 -26.95 -5.22
CA ASN A 60 -3.52 -27.77 -5.90
C ASN A 60 -2.13 -27.71 -5.24
N GLY A 61 -2.04 -27.18 -4.00
CA GLY A 61 -0.81 -27.18 -3.22
C GLY A 61 0.25 -26.20 -3.72
N ALA A 62 -0.13 -25.15 -4.44
CA ALA A 62 0.79 -24.07 -4.78
C ALA A 62 1.04 -23.20 -3.52
N PRO A 63 2.30 -22.97 -3.13
CA PRO A 63 2.63 -22.11 -1.98
C PRO A 63 2.52 -20.62 -2.36
N VAL A 64 1.29 -20.11 -2.43
CA VAL A 64 1.00 -18.68 -2.71
C VAL A 64 1.01 -17.88 -1.40
N ASP A 65 1.83 -16.83 -1.35
CA ASP A 65 1.96 -15.97 -0.17
C ASP A 65 1.07 -14.72 -0.22
N ALA A 66 0.74 -14.21 -1.42
CA ALA A 66 -0.14 -13.06 -1.62
C ALA A 66 -0.73 -13.03 -3.05
N ILE A 67 -1.71 -12.16 -3.28
CA ILE A 67 -2.22 -11.83 -4.61
C ILE A 67 -1.86 -10.39 -4.98
N GLU A 68 -1.34 -10.21 -6.18
CA GLU A 68 -1.12 -8.95 -6.84
C GLU A 68 -2.30 -8.67 -7.79
N ALA A 69 -2.86 -7.48 -7.65
CA ALA A 69 -3.92 -6.95 -8.49
C ALA A 69 -3.40 -5.71 -9.21
N GLN A 70 -3.12 -5.82 -10.51
CA GLN A 70 -2.60 -4.68 -11.27
C GLN A 70 -3.66 -3.57 -11.38
N GLY A 71 -3.30 -2.37 -10.94
CA GLY A 71 -4.14 -1.16 -10.93
C GLY A 71 -4.09 -0.35 -12.21
N HIS A 72 -4.23 -0.98 -13.38
CA HIS A 72 -4.27 -0.28 -14.67
C HIS A 72 -5.67 0.28 -14.95
N PHE A 73 -5.92 1.51 -14.51
CA PHE A 73 -7.20 2.20 -14.71
C PHE A 73 -7.20 3.02 -16.00
N LYS A 74 -8.21 2.80 -16.85
CA LYS A 74 -8.38 3.50 -18.13
C LYS A 74 -9.06 4.88 -18.00
N SER A 75 -9.54 5.18 -16.81
CA SER A 75 -10.16 6.43 -16.39
C SER A 75 -10.10 6.48 -14.86
N ARG A 76 -10.45 7.61 -14.26
CA ARG A 76 -10.65 7.74 -12.81
C ARG A 76 -11.52 6.59 -12.26
N PRO A 77 -11.01 5.78 -11.32
CA PRO A 77 -11.78 4.67 -10.77
C PRO A 77 -12.87 5.16 -9.83
N ASP A 78 -14.02 4.47 -9.84
CA ASP A 78 -15.04 4.65 -8.81
C ASP A 78 -14.52 4.06 -7.47
N PRO A 79 -14.39 4.87 -6.40
CA PRO A 79 -13.86 4.41 -5.12
C PRO A 79 -14.69 3.30 -4.46
N VAL A 80 -16.01 3.35 -4.60
CA VAL A 80 -16.95 2.39 -4.01
C VAL A 80 -16.80 1.05 -4.71
N LEU A 81 -16.75 1.06 -6.04
CA LEU A 81 -16.54 -0.16 -6.81
C LEU A 81 -15.15 -0.74 -6.58
N LEU A 82 -14.10 0.09 -6.56
CA LEU A 82 -12.75 -0.39 -6.26
C LEU A 82 -12.68 -1.04 -4.87
N LYS A 83 -13.27 -0.40 -3.85
CA LYS A 83 -13.33 -0.98 -2.51
C LYS A 83 -14.07 -2.32 -2.51
N SER A 84 -15.25 -2.39 -3.15
CA SER A 84 -16.03 -3.63 -3.20
C SER A 84 -15.28 -4.79 -3.86
N ARG A 85 -14.42 -4.50 -4.84
CA ARG A 85 -13.57 -5.49 -5.49
C ARG A 85 -12.42 -5.94 -4.60
N LEU A 86 -11.79 -5.03 -3.86
CA LEU A 86 -10.78 -5.38 -2.86
C LEU A 86 -11.40 -6.20 -1.71
N ASP A 87 -12.61 -5.87 -1.27
CA ASP A 87 -13.37 -6.64 -0.27
C ASP A 87 -13.59 -8.08 -0.77
N LEU A 88 -13.96 -8.26 -2.03
CA LEU A 88 -14.12 -9.57 -2.65
C LEU A 88 -12.77 -10.30 -2.82
N LEU A 89 -11.71 -9.62 -3.26
CA LEU A 89 -10.38 -10.25 -3.34
C LEU A 89 -9.89 -10.74 -1.98
N ALA A 90 -10.19 -10.01 -0.91
CA ALA A 90 -9.81 -10.38 0.45
C ALA A 90 -10.45 -11.69 0.92
N THR A 91 -11.55 -12.15 0.31
CA THR A 91 -12.16 -13.44 0.66
C THR A 91 -11.29 -14.63 0.27
N ALA A 92 -10.30 -14.44 -0.60
CA ALA A 92 -9.30 -15.46 -0.91
C ALA A 92 -8.38 -15.79 0.29
N GLY A 93 -8.42 -15.00 1.37
CA GLY A 93 -7.62 -15.24 2.58
C GLY A 93 -6.13 -14.97 2.41
N LEU A 94 -5.75 -14.27 1.34
CA LEU A 94 -4.37 -13.88 1.03
C LEU A 94 -4.22 -12.35 1.12
N PRO A 95 -3.07 -11.83 1.58
CA PRO A 95 -2.75 -10.41 1.46
C PRO A 95 -2.84 -9.92 0.01
N ILE A 96 -3.23 -8.66 -0.16
CA ILE A 96 -3.37 -8.01 -1.46
C ILE A 96 -2.23 -7.01 -1.64
N TRP A 97 -1.61 -7.04 -2.81
CA TRP A 97 -0.72 -6.00 -3.31
C TRP A 97 -1.38 -5.34 -4.52
N VAL A 98 -1.69 -4.04 -4.41
CA VAL A 98 -2.15 -3.28 -5.58
C VAL A 98 -0.91 -2.86 -6.35
N THR A 99 -0.53 -3.68 -7.31
CA THR A 99 0.67 -3.45 -8.10
C THR A 99 0.36 -2.67 -9.36
N GLU A 100 1.42 -2.24 -10.01
CA GLU A 100 1.40 -1.64 -11.32
C GLU A 100 0.38 -0.49 -11.54
N MET A 101 0.10 0.29 -10.49
CA MET A 101 -0.99 1.27 -10.53
C MET A 101 -0.68 2.38 -11.52
N THR A 102 -1.62 2.60 -12.45
CA THR A 102 -1.66 3.71 -13.39
C THR A 102 -3.09 4.21 -13.55
N VAL A 103 -3.25 5.53 -13.71
CA VAL A 103 -4.54 6.15 -14.03
C VAL A 103 -4.38 6.90 -15.34
N ALA A 104 -5.07 6.43 -16.38
CA ALA A 104 -5.09 7.07 -17.68
C ALA A 104 -6.14 8.17 -17.71
N GLU A 105 -5.71 9.42 -17.85
CA GLU A 105 -6.57 10.58 -18.07
C GLU A 105 -5.85 11.59 -18.97
N LEU A 106 -6.61 12.29 -19.81
CA LEU A 106 -6.07 13.36 -20.66
C LEU A 106 -5.75 14.61 -19.85
N ASP A 107 -6.63 14.95 -18.90
CA ASP A 107 -6.46 16.09 -18.01
C ASP A 107 -5.62 15.68 -16.78
N GLU A 108 -4.56 16.43 -16.48
CA GLU A 108 -3.65 16.08 -15.39
C GLU A 108 -4.29 16.22 -13.99
N LEU A 109 -5.27 17.11 -13.82
CA LEU A 109 -5.99 17.29 -12.56
C LEU A 109 -6.97 16.14 -12.33
N GLU A 110 -7.67 15.69 -13.37
CA GLU A 110 -8.51 14.48 -13.29
C GLU A 110 -7.66 13.23 -13.03
N ARG A 111 -6.48 13.14 -13.67
CA ARG A 111 -5.50 12.09 -13.36
C ARG A 111 -5.09 12.12 -11.89
N ALA A 112 -4.78 13.31 -11.37
CA ALA A 112 -4.39 13.48 -9.97
C ALA A 112 -5.51 13.05 -9.02
N ALA A 113 -6.76 13.41 -9.32
CA ALA A 113 -7.93 13.01 -8.54
C ALA A 113 -8.15 11.49 -8.60
N GLY A 114 -7.94 10.86 -9.76
CA GLY A 114 -8.04 9.40 -9.89
C GLY A 114 -6.92 8.65 -9.15
N TYR A 115 -5.70 9.18 -9.13
CA TYR A 115 -4.65 8.63 -8.26
C TYR A 115 -5.02 8.78 -6.79
N GLU A 116 -5.54 9.93 -6.36
CA GLU A 116 -5.98 10.10 -4.97
C GLU A 116 -7.05 9.09 -4.57
N ASP A 117 -8.07 8.90 -5.39
CA ASP A 117 -9.14 7.93 -5.16
C ASP A 117 -8.59 6.50 -5.05
N ALA A 118 -7.79 6.07 -6.03
CA ALA A 118 -7.20 4.73 -6.03
C ALA A 118 -6.29 4.49 -4.83
N LEU A 119 -5.40 5.45 -4.55
CA LEU A 119 -4.42 5.38 -3.47
C LEU A 119 -5.09 5.37 -2.10
N ARG A 120 -6.08 6.24 -1.85
CA ARG A 120 -6.80 6.26 -0.58
C ARG A 120 -7.60 4.98 -0.34
N VAL A 121 -8.27 4.45 -1.36
CA VAL A 121 -8.99 3.18 -1.24
C VAL A 121 -8.03 2.03 -0.94
N ALA A 122 -6.94 1.91 -1.70
CA ALA A 122 -5.95 0.87 -1.46
C ALA A 122 -5.29 1.00 -0.08
N PHE A 123 -4.86 2.20 0.32
CA PHE A 123 -4.19 2.44 1.60
C PHE A 123 -5.11 2.22 2.81
N SER A 124 -6.41 2.46 2.67
CA SER A 124 -7.38 2.28 3.76
C SER A 124 -7.91 0.85 3.89
N HIS A 125 -7.65 -0.02 2.92
CA HIS A 125 -8.19 -1.36 2.91
C HIS A 125 -7.34 -2.32 3.77
N PRO A 126 -7.89 -3.00 4.78
CA PRO A 126 -7.11 -3.77 5.76
C PRO A 126 -6.37 -4.98 5.17
N ALA A 127 -6.85 -5.54 4.06
CA ALA A 127 -6.18 -6.65 3.36
C ALA A 127 -5.07 -6.19 2.40
N VAL A 128 -4.92 -4.88 2.15
CA VAL A 128 -3.87 -4.37 1.25
C VAL A 128 -2.60 -4.10 2.05
N GLU A 129 -1.53 -4.82 1.72
CA GLU A 129 -0.24 -4.72 2.39
C GLU A 129 0.81 -3.96 1.55
N GLY A 130 0.54 -3.74 0.27
CA GLY A 130 1.48 -3.06 -0.62
C GLY A 130 0.79 -2.33 -1.77
N ILE A 131 1.38 -1.20 -2.17
CA ILE A 131 0.99 -0.42 -3.34
C ILE A 131 2.24 -0.12 -4.15
N LEU A 132 2.24 -0.46 -5.43
CA LEU A 132 3.34 -0.17 -6.36
C LEU A 132 2.78 0.58 -7.57
N LEU A 133 3.43 1.69 -7.96
CA LEU A 133 3.06 2.44 -9.17
C LEU A 133 3.80 1.88 -10.39
N TRP A 134 3.13 1.85 -11.55
CA TRP A 134 3.75 1.58 -12.87
C TRP A 134 3.79 2.83 -13.75
N SER A 135 4.08 3.96 -13.13
CA SER A 135 4.13 5.22 -13.85
C SER A 135 5.57 5.59 -14.23
N SER A 136 5.72 6.19 -15.41
CA SER A 136 7.00 6.71 -15.85
C SER A 136 7.37 7.96 -15.05
N PHE A 137 8.60 7.94 -14.52
CA PHE A 137 9.26 9.11 -13.94
C PHE A 137 10.01 9.87 -15.04
N GLY A 138 9.33 10.31 -16.10
CA GLY A 138 9.87 11.34 -17.00
C GLY A 138 11.09 11.00 -17.87
N ILE A 139 11.30 9.75 -18.30
CA ILE A 139 12.23 9.53 -19.43
C ILE A 139 11.43 9.67 -20.72
N ALA A 140 11.67 10.74 -21.47
CA ALA A 140 10.92 11.25 -22.62
C ALA A 140 10.59 10.28 -23.77
N ASN A 141 11.00 9.01 -23.69
CA ASN A 141 10.74 7.97 -24.69
C ASN A 141 10.19 6.65 -24.11
N PHE A 142 9.85 6.58 -22.83
CA PHE A 142 9.29 5.38 -22.20
C PHE A 142 8.07 5.73 -21.33
N GLY A 143 6.89 5.31 -21.76
CA GLY A 143 5.63 5.41 -21.01
C GLY A 143 4.51 6.10 -21.77
N ASP A 144 3.27 5.81 -21.38
CA ASP A 144 2.07 6.45 -21.95
C ASP A 144 1.88 7.84 -21.31
N PRO A 145 1.89 8.95 -22.09
CA PRO A 145 1.65 10.29 -21.58
C PRO A 145 0.34 10.44 -20.79
N LEU A 146 -0.65 9.58 -21.04
CA LEU A 146 -1.92 9.55 -20.31
C LEU A 146 -1.78 9.01 -18.88
N THR A 147 -0.70 8.32 -18.55
CA THR A 147 -0.50 7.68 -17.23
C THR A 147 0.68 8.25 -16.43
N ALA A 148 1.45 9.15 -17.04
CA ALA A 148 2.67 9.72 -16.48
C ALA A 148 2.40 10.58 -15.23
N ILE A 149 3.25 10.44 -14.20
CA ILE A 149 3.24 11.28 -13.00
C ILE A 149 4.35 12.34 -13.00
N ALA A 150 5.23 12.29 -13.99
CA ALA A 150 6.27 13.27 -14.24
C ALA A 150 6.44 13.51 -15.74
N SER A 151 6.95 14.68 -16.09
CA SER A 151 7.16 15.11 -17.47
C SER A 151 8.51 15.81 -17.64
N GLY A 152 8.91 16.00 -18.90
CA GLY A 152 10.16 16.65 -19.29
C GLY A 152 11.41 15.81 -19.01
N ASP A 153 12.54 16.22 -19.58
CA ASP A 153 13.82 15.49 -19.47
C ASP A 153 14.40 15.48 -18.04
N ASN A 154 13.91 16.37 -17.17
CA ASN A 154 14.36 16.53 -15.79
C ASN A 154 13.47 15.82 -14.76
N VAL A 155 12.47 15.04 -15.20
CA VAL A 155 11.55 14.31 -14.29
C VAL A 155 10.83 15.27 -13.34
N GLU A 156 10.16 16.28 -13.89
CA GLU A 156 9.37 17.21 -13.11
C GLU A 156 8.00 16.60 -12.81
N LEU A 157 7.64 16.47 -11.54
CA LEU A 157 6.33 15.93 -11.15
C LEU A 157 5.22 16.82 -11.71
N ASN A 158 4.26 16.22 -12.41
CA ASN A 158 3.03 16.90 -12.81
C ASN A 158 2.00 16.88 -11.67
N GLU A 159 0.75 17.27 -11.92
CA GLU A 159 -0.28 17.29 -10.87
C GLU A 159 -0.52 15.94 -10.22
N ALA A 160 -0.50 14.85 -10.99
CA ALA A 160 -0.65 13.49 -10.47
C ALA A 160 0.53 13.09 -9.58
N GLY A 161 1.76 13.38 -10.01
CA GLY A 161 2.96 13.14 -9.20
C GLY A 161 3.00 13.98 -7.93
N ARG A 162 2.59 15.26 -8.00
CA ARG A 162 2.46 16.14 -6.84
C ARG A 162 1.43 15.60 -5.86
N ARG A 163 0.28 15.13 -6.34
CA ARG A 163 -0.77 14.54 -5.50
C ARG A 163 -0.29 13.28 -4.79
N TRP A 164 0.31 12.34 -5.51
CA TRP A 164 0.92 11.15 -4.91
C TRP A 164 1.95 11.52 -3.82
N ARG A 165 2.85 12.46 -4.14
CA ARG A 165 3.88 12.91 -3.20
C ARG A 165 3.26 13.53 -1.94
N GLN A 166 2.23 14.35 -2.10
CA GLN A 166 1.51 14.94 -0.97
C GLN A 166 0.88 13.85 -0.09
N LEU A 167 0.17 12.89 -0.67
CA LEU A 167 -0.46 11.81 0.09
C LEU A 167 0.58 11.02 0.91
N VAL A 168 1.64 10.53 0.26
CA VAL A 168 2.60 9.61 0.86
C VAL A 168 3.58 10.29 1.81
N PHE A 169 4.03 11.50 1.48
CA PHE A 169 5.09 12.19 2.24
C PHE A 169 4.57 13.28 3.17
N THR A 170 3.29 13.64 3.09
CA THR A 170 2.68 14.67 3.94
C THR A 170 1.42 14.16 4.64
N ASP A 171 0.37 13.82 3.90
CA ASP A 171 -0.96 13.54 4.47
C ASP A 171 -0.99 12.26 5.30
N TRP A 172 -0.26 11.22 4.87
CA TRP A 172 -0.17 9.92 5.56
C TRP A 172 1.06 9.84 6.46
N ARG A 173 1.39 10.98 7.08
CA ARG A 173 2.42 11.07 8.12
C ARG A 173 1.87 11.81 9.32
N THR A 174 2.37 11.45 10.48
CA THR A 174 2.01 12.10 11.73
C THR A 174 3.17 12.98 12.18
N ASN A 175 3.01 14.29 11.99
CA ASN A 175 3.96 15.31 12.40
C ASN A 175 3.23 16.28 13.34
N LEU A 176 3.42 16.12 14.66
CA LEU A 176 2.70 16.87 15.67
C LEU A 176 3.66 17.57 16.64
N SER A 177 3.22 18.68 17.22
CA SER A 177 3.89 19.35 18.33
C SER A 177 2.82 19.74 19.34
N LEU A 178 2.87 19.11 20.51
CA LEU A 178 1.90 19.29 21.58
C LEU A 178 2.56 20.04 22.73
N GLN A 179 1.84 20.99 23.32
CA GLN A 179 2.33 21.81 24.44
C GLN A 179 1.56 21.58 25.74
N HIS A 180 0.32 21.10 25.65
CA HIS A 180 -0.56 20.92 26.79
C HIS A 180 -1.13 19.50 26.74
N GLY A 181 -0.88 18.73 27.80
CA GLY A 181 -1.49 17.42 28.03
C GLY A 181 -2.45 17.45 29.21
N THR A 182 -3.02 16.31 29.56
CA THR A 182 -3.78 16.13 30.80
C THR A 182 -2.79 15.92 31.94
N THR A 183 -2.84 16.78 32.96
CA THR A 183 -2.01 16.63 34.16
C THR A 183 -2.54 15.49 35.03
N MET A 184 -1.71 14.49 35.25
CA MET A 184 -1.93 13.33 36.11
C MET A 184 -0.95 13.36 37.29
N LEU A 185 -1.17 12.51 38.30
CA LEU A 185 -0.24 12.37 39.43
C LEU A 185 1.19 11.96 39.00
N ALA A 186 1.31 11.24 37.89
CA ALA A 186 2.58 10.71 37.37
C ALA A 186 3.26 11.63 36.34
N GLY A 187 2.64 12.74 35.93
CA GLY A 187 3.15 13.63 34.88
C GLY A 187 2.07 14.18 33.96
N GLN A 188 2.41 14.47 32.70
CA GLN A 188 1.45 14.87 31.67
C GLN A 188 1.20 13.72 30.68
N GLU A 189 -0.07 13.55 30.31
CA GLU A 189 -0.53 12.56 29.34
C GLU A 189 -1.01 13.25 28.06
N PHE A 190 -0.72 12.66 26.90
CA PHE A 190 -1.09 13.20 25.58
C PHE A 190 -1.76 12.12 24.74
N ASP A 191 -3.01 12.36 24.36
CA ASP A 191 -3.74 11.52 23.42
C ASP A 191 -3.59 12.03 21.99
N LEU A 192 -3.19 11.15 21.08
CA LEU A 192 -3.11 11.47 19.66
C LEU A 192 -3.44 10.27 18.78
N ARG A 193 -3.88 10.57 17.56
CA ARG A 193 -4.05 9.59 16.50
C ARG A 193 -2.89 9.71 15.51
N GLY A 194 -2.23 8.59 15.24
CA GLY A 194 -1.14 8.50 14.26
C GLY A 194 -1.39 7.46 13.17
N PHE A 195 -0.70 7.60 12.04
CA PHE A 195 -0.61 6.53 11.03
C PHE A 195 0.35 5.44 11.51
N HIS A 196 0.14 4.19 11.12
CA HIS A 196 1.09 3.12 11.45
C HIS A 196 2.46 3.41 10.85
N GLY A 197 3.52 3.10 11.59
CA GLY A 197 4.89 3.38 11.17
C GLY A 197 5.86 3.59 12.33
N ASN A 198 7.05 4.06 12.00
CA ASN A 198 8.11 4.33 12.96
C ASN A 198 8.05 5.78 13.42
N TYR A 199 8.19 6.00 14.72
CA TYR A 199 8.07 7.29 15.38
C TYR A 199 9.34 7.63 16.16
N GLU A 200 9.65 8.91 16.18
CA GLU A 200 10.56 9.53 17.13
C GLU A 200 9.81 10.65 17.86
N VAL A 201 9.74 10.57 19.18
CA VAL A 201 9.18 11.60 20.04
C VAL A 201 10.32 12.33 20.73
N LYS A 202 10.28 13.66 20.67
CA LYS A 202 11.21 14.55 21.37
C LYS A 202 10.44 15.42 22.35
N VAL A 203 10.72 15.24 23.63
CA VAL A 203 10.19 16.11 24.68
C VAL A 203 11.12 17.30 24.85
N ARG A 204 10.57 18.51 24.79
CA ARG A 204 11.35 19.75 24.96
C ARG A 204 10.97 20.47 26.24
N PHE A 205 11.98 20.88 27.00
CA PHE A 205 11.84 21.70 28.19
C PHE A 205 12.69 22.98 28.00
N HIS A 206 12.08 24.15 28.19
CA HIS A 206 12.70 25.46 27.88
C HIS A 206 13.37 25.52 26.49
N GLY A 207 12.76 24.91 25.47
CA GLY A 207 13.25 24.89 24.08
C GLY A 207 14.34 23.85 23.79
N GLN A 208 14.94 23.22 24.80
CA GLN A 208 15.95 22.18 24.64
C GLN A 208 15.32 20.78 24.69
N VAL A 209 15.87 19.83 23.95
CA VAL A 209 15.41 18.43 23.99
C VAL A 209 15.84 17.82 25.32
N ALA A 210 14.87 17.47 26.16
CA ALA A 210 15.07 16.85 27.47
C ALA A 210 15.06 15.32 27.39
N ALA A 211 14.26 14.75 26.48
CA ALA A 211 14.18 13.31 26.24
C ALA A 211 13.85 12.99 24.78
N THR A 212 14.32 11.83 24.31
CA THR A 212 13.99 11.27 23.00
C THR A 212 13.59 9.81 23.16
N LYS A 213 12.50 9.39 22.50
CA LYS A 213 12.04 8.00 22.48
C LYS A 213 11.68 7.60 21.05
N THR A 214 12.07 6.40 20.65
CA THR A 214 11.66 5.80 19.38
C THR A 214 10.76 4.60 19.61
N PHE A 215 9.73 4.43 18.78
CA PHE A 215 8.83 3.27 18.82
C PHE A 215 8.20 3.03 17.44
N SER A 216 7.57 1.86 17.28
CA SER A 216 6.79 1.52 16.08
C SER A 216 5.32 1.39 16.46
N LEU A 217 4.45 2.17 15.81
CA LEU A 217 3.01 2.04 15.93
C LEU A 217 2.51 1.04 14.89
N THR A 218 2.08 -0.13 15.35
CA THR A 218 1.56 -1.21 14.49
C THR A 218 0.03 -1.31 14.64
N PRO A 219 -0.68 -1.91 13.67
CA PRO A 219 -2.08 -2.27 13.85
C PRO A 219 -2.32 -3.10 15.13
N GLY A 220 -3.44 -2.86 15.83
CA GLY A 220 -3.83 -3.59 17.04
C GLY A 220 -5.21 -3.17 17.56
N ASP A 221 -5.73 -3.91 18.55
CA ASP A 221 -7.11 -3.76 19.06
C ASP A 221 -7.29 -2.59 20.06
N GLY A 222 -6.28 -1.73 20.23
CA GLY A 222 -6.33 -0.64 21.19
C GLY A 222 -5.19 0.37 21.06
N PRO A 223 -5.19 1.43 21.89
CA PRO A 223 -4.13 2.43 21.89
C PRO A 223 -2.81 1.81 22.38
N MET A 224 -1.70 2.29 21.80
CA MET A 224 -0.36 2.01 22.29
C MET A 224 0.02 3.08 23.33
N VAL A 225 0.40 2.64 24.53
CA VAL A 225 0.94 3.53 25.57
C VAL A 225 2.46 3.59 25.43
N VAL A 226 3.02 4.79 25.44
CA VAL A 226 4.46 5.04 25.34
C VAL A 226 4.91 5.92 26.49
N ASP A 227 5.54 5.31 27.49
CA ASP A 227 6.12 6.02 28.61
C ASP A 227 7.47 6.65 28.25
N ILE A 228 7.65 7.92 28.63
CA ILE A 228 8.88 8.69 28.43
C ILE A 228 9.34 9.22 29.78
N ASP A 229 10.43 8.64 30.27
CA ASP A 229 11.05 9.08 31.52
C ASP A 229 11.69 10.46 31.34
N MET A 230 11.33 11.39 32.23
CA MET A 230 11.91 12.73 32.26
C MET A 230 13.12 12.76 33.20
N PRO A 231 14.18 13.52 32.87
CA PRO A 231 15.30 13.74 33.79
C PRO A 231 14.80 14.34 35.12
N ASN A 232 15.39 13.92 36.24
CA ASN A 232 15.00 14.33 37.61
C ASN A 232 15.02 15.86 37.83
N ASP A 233 15.72 16.61 36.98
CA ASP A 233 15.88 18.07 37.07
C ASP A 233 14.73 18.82 36.38
N VAL A 234 13.80 18.10 35.73
CA VAL A 234 12.61 18.66 35.07
C VAL A 234 11.41 18.50 36.00
N ILE A 235 11.09 19.54 36.76
CA ILE A 235 9.85 19.60 37.54
C ILE A 235 8.70 19.84 36.55
N VAL A 236 7.93 18.79 36.28
CA VAL A 236 6.70 18.89 35.49
C VAL A 236 5.64 19.52 36.40
N GLY A 237 5.53 20.86 36.33
CA GLY A 237 4.46 21.64 36.97
C GLY A 237 3.22 21.74 36.11
#